data_AF-A0A932WQ70-F1
#
_entry.id   AF-A0A932WQ70-F1
#
_cell.length_a   1.000
_cell.length_b   1.000
_cell.length_c   1.000
_cell.angle_alpha   90.00
_cell.angle_beta   90.00
_cell.angle_gamma   90.00
#
_symmetry.space_group_name_H-M   'P 1'
#
loop_
_entity.id
_entity.type
_entity.pdbx_description
1 polymer ?
#
loop_
_entity_poly.entity_id
_entity_poly.type
_entity_poly.pdbx_seq_one_letter_code
_entity_poly.pdbx_strand_id
1 'polypeptide(L)'
;MPARQISDSKRRWLDKELVDWSRQGLITPEQAAKIRGLYETDDEAGARKQSKLSFALMSLAAFLVGLALFLVIGHNWDAIPRATKLLIIFGSLVGIHAAGLWLRFTKQAPRASELVFFLGCLFFGAGIWLVAQVFHLDAHYPDAFWWWAVGVLPFALCLDTMLLHLLLIGLLGSWAGMEIIGFSNLGSRLFWGWWTIPNGAYSLPLLALPGLAWCYRRGSSTTVGFYVPLFAWWIFLQAFAWDLEWQTVYFIGTLGALLLIIAETHRPGSKFAIPYRFWGVALLAGTLIPLSYSDFYRHVLRSSWFSYRDQAMMGVLAPFAAIAVLIATTLLISAWFYHAKEPARSGRERFMELLKRQWVPVGQAAGMAVMSLGAVTAAASASGRRVFDDDVVDWGLMILANVAMVSLALWLMRIGLTEDRGRPFTIGVMYFLLWAILRYIDLFAEAGGMLGAALMFFLCGAALAGVGLFWRKRKQVQHV
;
A
#
# COMPACT_ATOMS: atom_id res chain seq x y z
N MET A 1 12.02 -34.38 0.30
CA MET A 1 11.39 -33.08 -0.04
C MET A 1 11.16 -32.33 1.28
N PRO A 2 11.34 -31.00 1.33
CA PRO A 2 11.05 -30.24 2.55
C PRO A 2 9.57 -30.36 2.91
N ALA A 3 9.28 -30.49 4.20
CA ALA A 3 7.92 -30.62 4.72
C ALA A 3 7.08 -29.39 4.35
N ARG A 4 5.82 -29.60 3.97
CA ARG A 4 4.92 -28.53 3.54
C ARG A 4 4.44 -27.72 4.73
N GLN A 5 4.45 -26.39 4.57
CA GLN A 5 3.99 -25.44 5.60
C GLN A 5 2.47 -25.28 5.56
N ILE A 6 1.84 -25.43 6.73
CA ILE A 6 0.40 -25.20 6.93
C ILE A 6 0.16 -24.34 8.17
N SER A 7 -1.00 -23.69 8.24
CA SER A 7 -1.41 -22.95 9.44
C SER A 7 -1.82 -23.91 10.56
N ASP A 8 -1.72 -23.48 11.80
CA ASP A 8 -2.14 -24.26 12.98
C ASP A 8 -3.61 -24.72 12.88
N SER A 9 -4.48 -23.92 12.24
CA SER A 9 -5.86 -24.31 11.95
C SER A 9 -5.97 -25.45 10.94
N LYS A 10 -5.18 -25.42 9.87
CA LYS A 10 -5.16 -26.46 8.83
C LYS A 10 -4.51 -27.74 9.31
N ARG A 11 -3.50 -27.63 10.18
CA ARG A 11 -2.88 -28.80 10.81
C ARG A 11 -3.86 -29.50 11.74
N ARG A 12 -4.52 -28.77 12.63
CA ARG A 12 -5.58 -29.33 13.48
C ARG A 12 -6.71 -29.98 12.68
N TRP A 13 -7.10 -29.36 11.57
CA TRP A 13 -8.05 -29.97 10.64
C TRP A 13 -7.50 -31.27 10.02
N LEU A 14 -6.29 -31.25 9.47
CA LEU A 14 -5.66 -32.42 8.85
C LEU A 14 -5.50 -33.58 9.84
N ASP A 15 -5.01 -33.29 11.05
CA ASP A 15 -4.83 -34.30 12.10
C ASP A 15 -6.17 -34.95 12.49
N LYS A 16 -7.25 -34.16 12.53
CA LYS A 16 -8.59 -34.68 12.77
C LYS A 16 -9.08 -35.56 11.62
N GLU A 17 -8.97 -35.10 10.37
CA GLU A 17 -9.40 -35.87 9.20
C GLU A 17 -8.62 -37.17 9.03
N LEU A 18 -7.31 -37.17 9.30
CA LEU A 18 -6.49 -38.38 9.23
C LEU A 18 -6.96 -39.46 10.22
N VAL A 19 -7.38 -39.06 11.42
CA VAL A 19 -7.99 -39.97 12.41
C VAL A 19 -9.33 -40.50 11.92
N ASP A 20 -10.18 -39.62 11.39
CA ASP A 20 -11.52 -39.99 10.91
C ASP A 20 -11.45 -40.91 9.68
N TRP A 21 -10.56 -40.65 8.71
CA TRP A 21 -10.34 -41.50 7.53
C TRP A 21 -9.75 -42.86 7.89
N SER A 22 -8.86 -42.92 8.89
CA SER A 22 -8.33 -44.20 9.38
C SER A 22 -9.41 -45.02 10.08
N ARG A 23 -10.28 -44.39 10.89
CA ARG A 23 -11.45 -45.06 11.51
C ARG A 23 -12.45 -45.60 10.50
N GLN A 24 -12.64 -44.90 9.39
CA GLN A 24 -13.52 -45.34 8.30
C GLN A 24 -12.89 -46.43 7.41
N GLY A 25 -11.63 -46.82 7.66
CA GLY A 25 -10.93 -47.82 6.86
C GLY A 25 -10.52 -47.33 5.47
N LEU A 26 -10.62 -46.03 5.19
CA LEU A 26 -10.23 -45.43 3.89
C LEU A 26 -8.72 -45.41 3.71
N ILE A 27 -7.97 -45.28 4.80
CA ILE A 27 -6.51 -45.28 4.83
C ILE A 27 -5.99 -46.12 6.01
N THR A 28 -4.84 -46.76 5.83
CA THR A 28 -4.17 -47.47 6.93
C THR A 28 -3.49 -46.47 7.89
N PRO A 29 -3.22 -46.86 9.14
CA PRO A 29 -2.45 -46.03 10.08
C PRO A 29 -1.08 -45.61 9.53
N GLU A 30 -0.42 -46.47 8.76
CA GLU A 30 0.87 -46.19 8.11
C GLU A 30 0.72 -45.14 7.01
N GLN A 31 -0.36 -45.21 6.23
CA GLN A 31 -0.67 -44.20 5.22
C GLN A 31 -0.98 -42.84 5.87
N ALA A 32 -1.74 -42.83 6.97
CA ALA A 32 -2.03 -41.62 7.73
C ALA A 32 -0.74 -40.96 8.27
N ALA A 33 0.16 -41.77 8.86
CA ALA A 33 1.47 -41.31 9.32
C ALA A 33 2.33 -40.74 8.17
N LYS A 34 2.32 -41.41 7.01
CA LYS A 34 3.04 -40.95 5.82
C LYS A 34 2.50 -39.62 5.29
N ILE A 35 1.18 -39.43 5.27
CA ILE A 35 0.55 -38.17 4.87
C ILE A 35 0.89 -37.06 5.86
N ARG A 36 0.82 -37.34 7.17
CA ARG A 36 1.18 -36.37 8.21
C ARG A 36 2.64 -35.93 8.08
N GLY A 37 3.55 -36.87 7.80
CA GLY A 37 4.97 -36.61 7.55
C GLY A 37 5.30 -35.78 6.30
N LEU A 38 4.32 -35.50 5.43
CA LEU A 38 4.50 -34.55 4.32
C LEU A 38 4.44 -33.09 4.77
N TYR A 39 4.00 -32.82 6.01
CA TYR A 39 3.79 -31.49 6.56
C TYR A 39 4.69 -31.23 7.77
N GLU A 40 5.03 -29.96 8.03
CA GLU A 40 5.80 -29.59 9.23
C GLU A 40 5.05 -30.06 10.48
N THR A 41 5.78 -30.54 11.48
CA THR A 41 5.27 -30.85 12.82
C THR A 41 4.97 -29.57 13.62
N ASP A 42 4.31 -29.71 14.77
CA ASP A 42 4.10 -28.60 15.71
C ASP A 42 5.44 -28.07 16.25
N ASP A 43 6.37 -28.96 16.54
CA ASP A 43 7.71 -28.61 17.01
C ASP A 43 8.51 -27.86 15.94
N GLU A 44 8.49 -28.31 14.68
CA GLU A 44 9.16 -27.62 13.57
C GLU A 44 8.54 -26.24 13.30
N ALA A 45 7.21 -26.12 13.35
CA ALA A 45 6.53 -24.84 13.21
C ALA A 45 6.80 -23.90 14.40
N GLY A 46 6.85 -24.45 15.61
CA GLY A 46 7.24 -23.76 16.84
C GLY A 46 8.67 -23.24 16.75
N ALA A 47 9.62 -24.10 16.41
CA ALA A 47 11.02 -23.77 16.20
C ALA A 47 11.20 -22.71 15.10
N ARG A 48 10.40 -22.77 14.01
CA ARG A 48 10.40 -21.73 12.97
C ARG A 48 9.86 -20.39 13.48
N LYS A 49 8.75 -20.37 14.22
CA LYS A 49 8.19 -19.15 14.83
C LYS A 49 9.18 -18.55 15.84
N GLN A 50 9.73 -19.38 16.71
CA GLN A 50 10.76 -19.00 17.68
C GLN A 50 12.00 -18.47 16.96
N SER A 51 12.47 -19.13 15.91
CA SER A 51 13.61 -18.66 15.12
C SER A 51 13.36 -17.30 14.46
N LYS A 52 12.14 -17.03 13.97
CA LYS A 52 11.77 -15.71 13.43
C LYS A 52 11.75 -14.65 14.53
N LEU A 53 11.18 -14.97 15.69
CA LEU A 53 11.15 -14.08 16.84
C LEU A 53 12.57 -13.78 17.33
N SER A 54 13.40 -14.80 17.52
CA SER A 54 14.81 -14.66 17.89
C SER A 54 15.56 -13.80 16.87
N PHE A 55 15.31 -13.98 15.57
CA PHE A 55 15.90 -13.13 14.54
C PHE A 55 15.44 -11.68 14.64
N ALA A 56 14.15 -11.42 14.87
CA ALA A 56 13.63 -10.08 15.08
C ALA A 56 14.22 -9.43 16.35
N LEU A 57 14.31 -10.17 17.46
CA LEU A 57 14.92 -9.71 18.70
C LEU A 57 16.42 -9.43 18.52
N MET A 58 17.15 -10.28 17.81
CA MET A 58 18.56 -10.04 17.50
C MET A 58 18.73 -8.83 16.57
N SER A 59 17.80 -8.60 15.65
CA SER A 59 17.79 -7.39 14.81
C SER A 59 17.60 -6.13 15.64
N LEU A 60 16.65 -6.16 16.58
CA LEU A 60 16.40 -5.06 17.51
C LEU A 60 17.59 -4.85 18.46
N ALA A 61 18.18 -5.92 18.98
CA ALA A 61 19.37 -5.84 19.82
C ALA A 61 20.56 -5.23 19.05
N ALA A 62 20.80 -5.66 17.80
CA ALA A 62 21.83 -5.08 16.96
C ALA A 62 21.59 -3.58 16.71
N PHE A 63 20.34 -3.18 16.45
CA PHE A 63 19.96 -1.77 16.33
C PHE A 63 20.26 -0.98 17.61
N LEU A 64 19.86 -1.49 18.78
CA LEU A 64 20.10 -0.85 20.07
C LEU A 64 21.59 -0.77 20.43
N VAL A 65 22.38 -1.80 20.11
CA VAL A 65 23.84 -1.78 20.28
C VAL A 65 24.46 -0.72 19.39
N GLY A 66 24.00 -0.61 18.14
CA GLY A 66 24.38 0.47 17.24
C GLY A 66 24.11 1.85 17.84
N LEU A 67 22.91 2.06 18.36
CA LEU A 67 22.51 3.31 19.00
C LEU A 67 23.35 3.62 20.25
N ALA A 68 23.58 2.63 21.11
CA ALA A 68 24.42 2.78 22.30
C ALA A 68 25.86 3.17 21.94
N LEU A 69 26.44 2.54 20.91
CA LEU A 69 27.77 2.90 20.43
C LEU A 69 27.80 4.36 19.92
N PHE A 70 26.77 4.79 19.19
CA PHE A 70 26.66 6.20 18.77
C PHE A 70 26.56 7.17 19.94
N LEU A 71 25.83 6.83 21.00
CA LEU A 71 25.73 7.68 22.19
C LEU A 71 27.06 7.79 22.94
N VAL A 72 27.81 6.70 23.10
CA VAL A 72 29.13 6.70 23.74
C VAL A 72 30.14 7.52 22.95
N ILE A 73 30.14 7.36 21.62
CA ILE A 73 30.99 8.13 20.71
C ILE A 73 30.59 9.60 20.74
N GLY A 74 29.29 9.90 20.70
CA GLY A 74 28.73 11.25 20.79
C GLY A 74 29.10 11.96 22.09
N HIS A 75 29.10 11.25 23.22
CA HIS A 75 29.49 11.81 24.52
C HIS A 75 30.96 12.26 24.58
N ASN A 76 31.86 11.53 23.91
CA ASN A 76 33.30 11.85 23.89
C ASN A 76 33.69 12.68 22.66
N TRP A 77 32.73 13.12 21.85
CA TRP A 77 32.98 13.59 20.50
C TRP A 77 33.88 14.82 20.46
N ASP A 78 33.71 15.77 21.36
CA ASP A 78 34.46 17.03 21.33
C ASP A 78 35.96 16.84 21.61
N ALA A 79 36.34 15.80 22.35
CA ALA A 79 37.72 15.50 22.69
C ALA A 79 38.49 14.76 21.57
N ILE A 80 37.80 14.25 20.54
CA ILE A 80 38.42 13.40 19.51
C ILE A 80 38.90 14.26 18.32
N PRO A 81 40.17 14.14 17.89
CA PRO A 81 40.66 14.84 16.69
C PRO A 81 39.89 14.44 15.42
N ARG A 82 39.76 15.39 14.47
CA ARG A 82 38.99 15.18 13.22
C ARG A 82 39.42 13.93 12.44
N ALA A 83 40.72 13.71 12.27
CA ALA A 83 41.23 12.54 11.56
C ALA A 83 40.83 11.21 12.23
N THR A 84 40.86 11.17 13.57
CA THR A 84 40.46 10.00 14.36
C THR A 84 38.96 9.76 14.24
N LYS A 85 38.12 10.82 14.24
CA LYS A 85 36.67 10.69 13.99
C LYS A 85 36.40 10.02 12.65
N LEU A 86 37.06 10.48 11.58
CA LEU A 86 36.91 9.89 10.25
C LEU A 86 37.39 8.43 10.22
N LEU A 87 38.52 8.12 10.86
CA LEU A 87 39.04 6.76 10.95
C LEU A 87 38.07 5.83 11.69
N ILE A 88 37.43 6.29 12.76
CA ILE A 88 36.39 5.52 13.48
C ILE A 88 35.18 5.27 12.57
N ILE A 89 34.69 6.30 11.87
CA ILE A 89 33.54 6.18 10.96
C ILE A 89 33.85 5.19 9.82
N PHE A 90 34.89 5.46 9.03
CA PHE A 90 35.23 4.60 7.89
C PHE A 90 35.73 3.22 8.32
N GLY A 91 36.50 3.14 9.41
CA GLY A 91 36.98 1.88 9.97
C GLY A 91 35.85 0.99 10.47
N SER A 92 34.84 1.55 11.15
CA SER A 92 33.67 0.78 11.57
C SER A 92 32.84 0.30 10.38
N LEU A 93 32.67 1.13 9.34
CA LEU A 93 31.98 0.72 8.11
C LEU A 93 32.71 -0.43 7.41
N VAL A 94 34.00 -0.29 7.17
CA VAL A 94 34.82 -1.34 6.56
C VAL A 94 34.80 -2.60 7.42
N GLY A 95 34.99 -2.48 8.73
CA GLY A 95 35.02 -3.59 9.67
C GLY A 95 33.70 -4.38 9.71
N ILE A 96 32.57 -3.69 9.78
CA ILE A 96 31.24 -4.33 9.84
C ILE A 96 30.91 -5.03 8.50
N HIS A 97 31.16 -4.38 7.37
CA HIS A 97 30.90 -5.01 6.07
C HIS A 97 31.86 -6.17 5.79
N ALA A 98 33.14 -6.06 6.18
CA ALA A 98 34.09 -7.16 6.12
C ALA A 98 33.66 -8.33 7.01
N ALA A 99 33.17 -8.06 8.23
CA ALA A 99 32.60 -9.07 9.11
C ALA A 99 31.37 -9.74 8.48
N GLY A 100 30.49 -8.97 7.81
CA GLY A 100 29.35 -9.49 7.06
C GLY A 100 29.78 -10.44 5.94
N LEU A 101 30.78 -10.05 5.14
CA LEU A 101 31.35 -10.88 4.08
C LEU A 101 32.00 -12.16 4.62
N TRP A 102 32.79 -12.05 5.69
CA TRP A 102 33.41 -13.19 6.36
C TRP A 102 32.38 -14.16 6.94
N LEU A 103 31.33 -13.65 7.59
CA LEU A 103 30.22 -14.47 8.09
C LEU A 103 29.51 -15.20 6.94
N ARG A 104 29.30 -14.52 5.81
CA ARG A 104 28.61 -15.09 4.65
C ARG A 104 29.43 -16.17 3.96
N PHE A 105 30.68 -15.87 3.61
CA PHE A 105 31.48 -16.70 2.69
C PHE A 105 32.44 -17.63 3.41
N THR A 106 32.96 -17.25 4.58
CA THR A 106 33.92 -18.08 5.34
C THR A 106 33.21 -18.93 6.39
N LYS A 107 32.32 -18.32 7.19
CA LYS A 107 31.60 -19.04 8.26
C LYS A 107 30.27 -19.67 7.81
N GLN A 108 29.84 -19.41 6.57
CA GLN A 108 28.59 -19.93 6.01
C GLN A 108 27.37 -19.69 6.93
N ALA A 109 27.34 -18.52 7.59
CA ALA A 109 26.31 -18.12 8.53
C ALA A 109 25.41 -17.02 7.93
N PRO A 110 24.51 -17.35 6.97
CA PRO A 110 23.77 -16.36 6.19
C PRO A 110 22.92 -15.44 7.06
N ARG A 111 22.18 -15.97 8.04
CA ARG A 111 21.34 -15.15 8.92
C ARG A 111 22.15 -14.15 9.75
N ALA A 112 23.30 -14.57 10.28
CA ALA A 112 24.18 -13.67 11.03
C ALA A 112 24.77 -12.61 10.10
N SER A 113 25.21 -12.99 8.89
CA SER A 113 25.70 -12.03 7.90
C SER A 113 24.66 -10.98 7.54
N GLU A 114 23.39 -11.38 7.40
CA GLU A 114 22.29 -10.49 7.05
C GLU A 114 22.04 -9.42 8.14
N LEU A 115 22.11 -9.81 9.42
CA LEU A 115 22.05 -8.88 10.54
C LEU A 115 23.24 -7.92 10.56
N VAL A 116 24.44 -8.43 10.28
CA VAL A 116 25.66 -7.60 10.26
C VAL A 116 25.66 -6.63 9.07
N PHE A 117 25.20 -7.05 7.90
CA PHE A 117 25.00 -6.12 6.77
C PHE A 117 23.91 -5.10 7.04
N PHE A 118 22.80 -5.50 7.68
CA PHE A 118 21.77 -4.56 8.11
C PHE A 118 22.33 -3.52 9.11
N LEU A 119 23.16 -3.95 10.07
CA LEU A 119 23.86 -3.04 10.97
C LEU A 119 24.83 -2.12 10.21
N GLY A 120 25.56 -2.65 9.23
CA GLY A 120 26.44 -1.88 8.36
C GLY A 120 25.69 -0.79 7.59
N CYS A 121 24.50 -1.12 7.08
CA CYS A 121 23.60 -0.16 6.44
C CYS A 121 23.13 0.94 7.41
N LEU A 122 22.84 0.62 8.68
CA LEU A 122 22.48 1.61 9.69
C LEU A 122 23.67 2.53 10.02
N PHE A 123 24.87 1.95 10.14
CA PHE A 123 26.10 2.70 10.41
C PHE A 123 26.48 3.59 9.26
N PHE A 124 26.17 3.19 8.02
CA PHE A 124 26.36 4.04 6.85
C PHE A 124 25.52 5.31 6.95
N GLY A 125 24.22 5.16 7.28
CA GLY A 125 23.34 6.29 7.57
C GLY A 125 23.92 7.21 8.63
N ALA A 126 24.18 6.69 9.82
CA ALA A 126 24.76 7.48 10.92
C ALA A 126 26.10 8.13 10.56
N GLY A 127 26.94 7.44 9.78
CA GLY A 127 28.20 7.97 9.26
C GLY A 127 28.01 9.25 8.44
N ILE A 128 26.94 9.36 7.65
CA ILE A 128 26.61 10.59 6.89
C ILE A 128 26.42 11.77 7.86
N TRP A 129 25.61 11.62 8.90
CA TRP A 129 25.39 12.68 9.89
C TRP A 129 26.65 12.99 10.72
N LEU A 130 27.42 11.98 11.10
CA LEU A 130 28.67 12.20 11.84
C LEU A 130 29.70 12.95 10.99
N VAL A 131 29.84 12.62 9.71
CA VAL A 131 30.71 13.36 8.78
C VAL A 131 30.21 14.80 8.61
N ALA A 132 28.90 14.99 8.45
CA ALA A 132 28.31 16.33 8.38
C ALA A 132 28.64 17.15 9.64
N GLN A 133 28.54 16.55 10.82
CA GLN A 133 28.91 17.21 12.09
C GLN A 133 30.41 17.52 12.19
N VAL A 134 31.30 16.60 11.77
CA VAL A 134 32.76 16.82 11.78
C VAL A 134 33.15 18.07 11.00
N PHE A 135 32.52 18.27 9.85
CA PHE A 135 32.81 19.38 8.95
C PHE A 135 31.86 20.57 9.09
N HIS A 136 30.90 20.52 10.02
CA HIS A 136 29.87 21.54 10.20
C HIS A 136 29.13 21.84 8.88
N LEU A 137 28.78 20.79 8.13
CA LEU A 137 28.05 20.93 6.87
C LEU A 137 26.61 21.36 7.16
N ASP A 138 26.26 22.55 6.68
CA ASP A 138 24.89 23.04 6.62
C ASP A 138 24.32 22.67 5.25
N ALA A 139 23.75 21.48 5.15
CA ALA A 139 23.27 20.89 3.91
C ALA A 139 21.76 20.60 3.98
N HIS A 140 21.15 20.43 2.81
CA HIS A 140 19.76 20.02 2.68
C HIS A 140 19.55 18.61 3.27
N TYR A 141 19.03 18.54 4.50
CA TYR A 141 19.03 17.31 5.30
C TYR A 141 18.32 16.10 4.63
N PRO A 142 17.29 16.23 3.78
CA PRO A 142 16.72 15.08 3.08
C PRO A 142 17.74 14.36 2.19
N ASP A 143 18.75 15.06 1.65
CA ASP A 143 19.79 14.45 0.81
C ASP A 143 20.52 13.32 1.54
N ALA A 144 20.68 13.42 2.86
CA ALA A 144 21.29 12.37 3.67
C ALA A 144 20.48 11.06 3.60
N PHE A 145 19.15 11.14 3.63
CA PHE A 145 18.28 9.96 3.49
C PHE A 145 18.34 9.38 2.08
N TRP A 146 18.48 10.21 1.05
CA TRP A 146 18.64 9.75 -0.32
C TRP A 146 19.95 9.00 -0.51
N TRP A 147 21.08 9.58 -0.09
CA TRP A 147 22.38 8.92 -0.16
C TRP A 147 22.42 7.64 0.66
N TRP A 148 21.75 7.64 1.82
CA TRP A 148 21.57 6.45 2.62
C TRP A 148 20.81 5.37 1.84
N ALA A 149 19.67 5.68 1.24
CA ALA A 149 18.89 4.73 0.44
C ALA A 149 19.72 4.15 -0.72
N VAL A 150 20.51 4.97 -1.41
CA VAL A 150 21.43 4.52 -2.47
C VAL A 150 22.47 3.54 -1.94
N GLY A 151 23.05 3.81 -0.77
CA GLY A 151 23.99 2.89 -0.12
C GLY A 151 23.37 1.56 0.32
N VAL A 152 22.07 1.55 0.68
CA VAL A 152 21.34 0.33 1.08
C VAL A 152 20.88 -0.51 -0.10
N LEU A 153 20.55 0.12 -1.23
CA LEU A 153 20.02 -0.52 -2.42
C LEU A 153 20.78 -1.78 -2.88
N PRO A 154 22.12 -1.78 -3.06
CA PRO A 154 22.84 -2.98 -3.50
C PRO A 154 22.70 -4.15 -2.51
N PHE A 155 22.72 -3.86 -1.20
CA PHE A 155 22.55 -4.90 -0.18
C PHE A 155 21.14 -5.49 -0.18
N ALA A 156 20.12 -4.64 -0.34
CA ALA A 156 18.74 -5.11 -0.46
C ALA A 156 18.56 -6.06 -1.66
N LEU A 157 19.14 -5.72 -2.82
CA LEU A 157 19.04 -6.54 -4.03
C LEU A 157 19.88 -7.83 -3.96
N CYS A 158 21.06 -7.79 -3.35
CA CYS A 158 22.00 -8.93 -3.31
C CYS A 158 21.71 -9.92 -2.18
N LEU A 159 21.31 -9.46 -0.99
CA LEU A 159 21.18 -10.32 0.20
C LEU A 159 19.77 -10.86 0.43
N ASP A 160 18.76 -10.35 -0.28
CA ASP A 160 17.41 -10.92 -0.29
C ASP A 160 16.74 -10.93 1.09
N THR A 161 16.93 -9.88 1.88
CA THR A 161 16.36 -9.85 3.23
C THR A 161 15.23 -8.86 3.33
N MET A 162 14.14 -9.28 3.98
CA MET A 162 13.02 -8.40 4.27
C MET A 162 13.47 -7.17 5.07
N LEU A 163 14.48 -7.32 5.96
CA LEU A 163 15.01 -6.22 6.75
C LEU A 163 15.61 -5.10 5.88
N LEU A 164 16.45 -5.45 4.91
CA LEU A 164 17.10 -4.47 4.03
C LEU A 164 16.10 -3.81 3.09
N HIS A 165 15.12 -4.57 2.58
CA HIS A 165 14.01 -3.99 1.81
C HIS A 165 13.16 -3.04 2.65
N LEU A 166 12.83 -3.39 3.90
CA LEU A 166 12.08 -2.51 4.79
C LEU A 166 12.86 -1.24 5.14
N LEU A 167 14.17 -1.35 5.37
CA LEU A 167 15.04 -0.18 5.56
C LEU A 167 15.03 0.71 4.32
N LEU A 168 15.25 0.15 3.13
CA LEU A 168 15.23 0.89 1.87
C LEU A 168 13.88 1.59 1.65
N ILE A 169 12.76 0.90 1.88
CA ILE A 169 11.42 1.46 1.75
C ILE A 169 11.19 2.59 2.76
N GLY A 170 11.59 2.39 4.01
CA GLY A 170 11.50 3.41 5.05
C GLY A 170 12.30 4.67 4.68
N LEU A 171 13.55 4.50 4.24
CA LEU A 171 14.42 5.59 3.83
C LEU A 171 13.85 6.37 2.64
N LEU A 172 13.41 5.68 1.58
CA LEU A 172 12.81 6.33 0.41
C LEU A 172 11.49 7.03 0.74
N GLY A 173 10.65 6.41 1.57
CA GLY A 173 9.38 6.99 2.00
C GLY A 173 9.56 8.24 2.85
N SER A 174 10.47 8.16 3.83
CA SER A 174 10.87 9.32 4.64
C SER A 174 11.46 10.42 3.77
N TRP A 175 12.45 10.09 2.91
CA TRP A 175 13.06 11.06 2.01
C TRP A 175 12.02 11.80 1.17
N ALA A 176 11.18 11.08 0.43
CA ALA A 176 10.15 11.71 -0.41
C ALA A 176 9.17 12.56 0.41
N GLY A 177 8.79 12.11 1.60
CA GLY A 177 7.93 12.88 2.50
C GLY A 177 8.56 14.20 2.92
N MET A 178 9.82 14.15 3.39
CA MET A 178 10.56 15.34 3.81
C MET A 178 10.82 16.28 2.63
N GLU A 179 11.20 15.73 1.48
CA GLU A 179 11.51 16.49 0.26
C GLU A 179 10.28 17.25 -0.25
N ILE A 180 9.14 16.58 -0.37
CA ILE A 180 7.95 17.14 -1.00
C ILE A 180 7.14 18.01 -0.03
N ILE A 181 7.01 17.59 1.24
CA ILE A 181 6.22 18.34 2.23
C ILE A 181 7.05 19.48 2.84
N GLY A 182 8.33 19.23 3.13
CA GLY A 182 9.20 20.21 3.79
C GLY A 182 9.81 21.22 2.83
N PHE A 183 9.97 20.85 1.55
CA PHE A 183 10.69 21.67 0.56
C PHE A 183 9.98 21.71 -0.80
N SER A 184 8.65 21.84 -0.78
CA SER A 184 7.79 21.94 -1.97
C SER A 184 8.21 23.03 -2.97
N ASN A 185 8.87 24.10 -2.49
CA ASN A 185 9.33 25.24 -3.28
C ASN A 185 10.55 24.94 -4.19
N LEU A 186 11.21 23.79 -4.04
CA LEU A 186 12.39 23.42 -4.82
C LEU A 186 12.00 22.80 -6.18
N GLY A 187 11.86 23.61 -7.23
CA GLY A 187 11.58 23.11 -8.57
C GLY A 187 12.79 22.43 -9.24
N SER A 188 12.56 21.32 -9.95
CA SER A 188 13.54 20.73 -10.87
C SER A 188 13.28 21.19 -12.30
N ARG A 189 14.30 21.70 -13.01
CA ARG A 189 14.19 22.05 -14.43
C ARG A 189 14.30 20.78 -15.26
N LEU A 190 13.25 20.43 -15.99
CA LEU A 190 13.28 19.27 -16.88
C LEU A 190 13.93 19.67 -18.22
N PHE A 191 14.93 18.90 -18.68
CA PHE A 191 15.62 19.04 -19.98
C PHE A 191 16.00 20.47 -20.38
N TRP A 192 17.09 21.04 -19.84
CA TRP A 192 17.66 22.36 -20.23
C TRP A 192 16.64 23.52 -20.40
N GLY A 193 15.42 23.39 -19.86
CA GLY A 193 14.27 24.18 -20.27
C GLY A 193 13.74 25.14 -19.22
N TRP A 194 12.79 25.97 -19.66
CA TRP A 194 11.98 26.94 -18.94
C TRP A 194 10.92 26.34 -18.00
N TRP A 195 10.67 25.03 -18.05
CA TRP A 195 9.65 24.36 -17.24
C TRP A 195 10.24 23.93 -15.90
N THR A 196 9.91 24.65 -14.84
CA THR A 196 10.17 24.22 -13.46
C THR A 196 9.08 23.25 -13.04
N ILE A 197 9.42 21.98 -12.90
CA ILE A 197 8.52 20.99 -12.33
C ILE A 197 8.68 21.05 -10.81
N PRO A 198 7.60 21.01 -10.03
CA PRO A 198 7.71 20.95 -8.58
C PRO A 198 8.60 19.80 -8.11
N ASN A 199 9.13 19.91 -6.89
CA ASN A 199 9.92 18.84 -6.31
C ASN A 199 9.06 17.58 -6.19
N GLY A 200 9.21 16.64 -7.11
CA GLY A 200 8.42 15.41 -7.11
C GLY A 200 9.19 14.20 -6.61
N ALA A 201 10.42 14.38 -6.10
CA ALA A 201 11.28 13.27 -5.68
C ALA A 201 11.40 12.17 -6.78
N TYR A 202 11.55 12.57 -8.04
CA TYR A 202 11.38 11.71 -9.24
C TYR A 202 12.35 10.52 -9.34
N SER A 203 13.41 10.48 -8.53
CA SER A 203 14.28 9.31 -8.43
C SER A 203 13.69 8.17 -7.59
N LEU A 204 12.64 8.39 -6.79
CA LEU A 204 12.06 7.32 -5.95
C LEU A 204 11.60 6.11 -6.78
N PRO A 205 10.80 6.27 -7.85
CA PRO A 205 10.43 5.15 -8.69
C PRO A 205 11.64 4.40 -9.25
N LEU A 206 12.68 5.12 -9.69
CA LEU A 206 13.89 4.53 -10.24
C LEU A 206 14.61 3.64 -9.20
N LEU A 207 14.68 4.07 -7.94
CA LEU A 207 15.33 3.32 -6.85
C LEU A 207 14.43 2.18 -6.31
N ALA A 208 13.11 2.34 -6.32
CA ALA A 208 12.16 1.38 -5.78
C ALA A 208 11.79 0.25 -6.78
N LEU A 209 11.74 0.55 -8.09
CA LEU A 209 11.33 -0.39 -9.14
C LEU A 209 12.18 -1.67 -9.19
N PRO A 210 13.53 -1.63 -9.09
CA PRO A 210 14.35 -2.85 -9.02
C PRO A 210 13.94 -3.76 -7.87
N GLY A 211 13.67 -3.18 -6.70
CA GLY A 211 13.21 -3.92 -5.52
C GLY A 211 11.84 -4.56 -5.73
N LEU A 212 10.89 -3.82 -6.29
CA LEU A 212 9.55 -4.35 -6.63
C LEU A 212 9.63 -5.47 -7.68
N ALA A 213 10.37 -5.26 -8.77
CA ALA A 213 10.55 -6.24 -9.84
C ALA A 213 11.17 -7.54 -9.29
N TRP A 214 12.14 -7.40 -8.42
CA TRP A 214 12.76 -8.52 -7.73
C TRP A 214 11.77 -9.27 -6.82
N CYS A 215 10.88 -8.57 -6.10
CA CYS A 215 9.88 -9.20 -5.23
C CYS A 215 8.91 -10.09 -6.03
N TYR A 216 8.53 -9.63 -7.21
CA TYR A 216 7.74 -10.40 -8.17
C TYR A 216 8.49 -11.64 -8.67
N ARG A 217 9.78 -11.52 -8.98
CA ARG A 217 10.63 -12.66 -9.41
C ARG A 217 10.80 -13.71 -8.32
N ARG A 218 10.93 -13.30 -7.06
CA ARG A 218 11.04 -14.21 -5.90
C ARG A 218 9.72 -14.79 -5.43
N GLY A 219 8.62 -14.23 -5.90
CA GLY A 219 7.28 -14.69 -5.57
C GLY A 219 6.79 -14.33 -4.16
N SER A 220 7.41 -13.33 -3.51
CA SER A 220 7.03 -12.87 -2.17
C SER A 220 5.93 -11.82 -2.24
N SER A 221 4.66 -12.23 -2.09
CA SER A 221 3.53 -11.30 -2.05
C SER A 221 3.58 -10.34 -0.85
N THR A 222 4.23 -10.74 0.24
CA THR A 222 4.36 -9.91 1.44
C THR A 222 5.29 -8.73 1.19
N THR A 223 6.42 -8.94 0.51
CA THR A 223 7.37 -7.85 0.21
C THR A 223 6.79 -6.89 -0.83
N VAL A 224 6.05 -7.39 -1.82
CA VAL A 224 5.20 -6.55 -2.71
C VAL A 224 4.24 -5.69 -1.88
N GLY A 225 3.71 -6.25 -0.79
CA GLY A 225 2.88 -5.56 0.21
C GLY A 225 3.47 -4.28 0.81
N PHE A 226 4.79 -4.15 0.86
CA PHE A 226 5.49 -2.97 1.37
C PHE A 226 5.92 -2.00 0.27
N TYR A 227 6.23 -2.50 -0.94
CA TYR A 227 6.55 -1.63 -2.07
C TYR A 227 5.32 -0.92 -2.65
N VAL A 228 4.16 -1.58 -2.69
CA VAL A 228 2.90 -0.96 -3.16
C VAL A 228 2.58 0.35 -2.40
N PRO A 229 2.56 0.39 -1.05
CA PRO A 229 2.30 1.63 -0.33
C PRO A 229 3.42 2.66 -0.49
N LEU A 230 4.67 2.27 -0.77
CA LEU A 230 5.73 3.24 -1.10
C LEU A 230 5.45 3.97 -2.41
N PHE A 231 5.06 3.24 -3.46
CA PHE A 231 4.66 3.86 -4.72
C PHE A 231 3.38 4.68 -4.56
N ALA A 232 2.41 4.19 -3.78
CA ALA A 232 1.20 4.93 -3.49
C ALA A 232 1.51 6.23 -2.74
N TRP A 233 2.40 6.17 -1.74
CA TRP A 233 2.90 7.33 -1.00
C TRP A 233 3.56 8.34 -1.94
N TRP A 234 4.47 7.90 -2.81
CA TRP A 234 5.13 8.78 -3.77
C TRP A 234 4.14 9.46 -4.73
N ILE A 235 3.17 8.72 -5.28
CA ILE A 235 2.14 9.27 -6.17
C ILE A 235 1.28 10.28 -5.39
N PHE A 236 0.81 9.89 -4.19
CA PHE A 236 0.04 10.76 -3.30
C PHE A 236 0.74 12.09 -3.02
N LEU A 237 2.04 12.05 -2.72
CA LEU A 237 2.81 13.26 -2.44
C LEU A 237 2.87 14.22 -3.64
N GLN A 238 2.74 13.72 -4.88
CA GLN A 238 2.69 14.60 -6.04
C GLN A 238 1.49 15.55 -6.01
N ALA A 239 0.40 15.17 -5.34
CA ALA A 239 -0.73 16.08 -5.15
C ALA A 239 -0.33 17.33 -4.33
N PHE A 240 0.61 17.19 -3.39
CA PHE A 240 1.15 18.32 -2.64
C PHE A 240 2.21 19.07 -3.43
N ALA A 241 3.05 18.35 -4.17
CA ALA A 241 4.05 18.97 -5.05
C ALA A 241 3.38 19.87 -6.10
N TRP A 242 2.27 19.44 -6.68
CA TRP A 242 1.48 20.20 -7.64
C TRP A 242 0.46 21.14 -7.02
N ASP A 243 0.45 21.29 -5.69
CA ASP A 243 -0.45 22.15 -4.95
C ASP A 243 -1.94 21.94 -5.33
N LEU A 244 -2.35 20.68 -5.38
CA LEU A 244 -3.71 20.30 -5.80
C LEU A 244 -4.79 20.68 -4.79
N GLU A 245 -4.42 21.20 -3.60
CA GLU A 245 -5.32 21.61 -2.53
C GLU A 245 -6.47 20.61 -2.31
N TRP A 246 -7.72 21.05 -2.50
CA TRP A 246 -8.94 20.27 -2.34
C TRP A 246 -9.08 19.14 -3.36
N GLN A 247 -8.41 19.22 -4.53
CA GLN A 247 -8.42 18.14 -5.53
C GLN A 247 -7.62 16.93 -5.09
N THR A 248 -6.76 17.07 -4.08
CA THR A 248 -5.99 15.99 -3.47
C THR A 248 -6.89 14.82 -3.06
N VAL A 249 -8.10 15.07 -2.57
CA VAL A 249 -9.03 14.00 -2.17
C VAL A 249 -9.44 13.10 -3.34
N TYR A 250 -9.73 13.68 -4.51
CA TYR A 250 -10.09 12.94 -5.72
C TYR A 250 -8.88 12.23 -6.33
N PHE A 251 -7.69 12.85 -6.21
CA PHE A 251 -6.44 12.26 -6.63
C PHE A 251 -6.10 10.99 -5.83
N ILE A 252 -6.24 11.03 -4.50
CA ILE A 252 -6.08 9.85 -3.63
C ILE A 252 -7.12 8.77 -3.98
N GLY A 253 -8.38 9.16 -4.19
CA GLY A 253 -9.45 8.22 -4.54
C GLY A 253 -9.18 7.53 -5.87
N THR A 254 -8.72 8.31 -6.86
CA THR A 254 -8.26 7.80 -8.15
C THR A 254 -7.12 6.81 -7.97
N LEU A 255 -6.08 7.16 -7.20
CA LEU A 255 -4.96 6.25 -6.91
C LEU A 255 -5.44 4.93 -6.28
N GLY A 256 -6.37 5.00 -5.34
CA GLY A 256 -7.02 3.82 -4.77
C GLY A 256 -7.68 2.95 -5.85
N ALA A 257 -8.48 3.56 -6.73
CA ALA A 257 -9.12 2.86 -7.86
C ALA A 257 -8.11 2.28 -8.86
N LEU A 258 -7.01 2.98 -9.17
CA LEU A 258 -5.93 2.46 -10.04
C LEU A 258 -5.27 1.22 -9.44
N LEU A 259 -5.02 1.20 -8.13
CA LEU A 259 -4.52 0.01 -7.45
C LEU A 259 -5.50 -1.17 -7.58
N LEU A 260 -6.82 -0.92 -7.52
CA LEU A 260 -7.82 -1.97 -7.78
C LEU A 260 -7.82 -2.45 -9.23
N ILE A 261 -7.63 -1.57 -10.21
CA ILE A 261 -7.45 -1.94 -11.63
C ILE A 261 -6.24 -2.86 -11.77
N ILE A 262 -5.09 -2.47 -11.18
CA ILE A 262 -3.85 -3.27 -11.17
C ILE A 262 -4.07 -4.61 -10.47
N ALA A 263 -4.81 -4.64 -9.37
CA ALA A 263 -5.14 -5.89 -8.69
C ALA A 263 -5.87 -6.87 -9.61
N GLU A 264 -6.84 -6.39 -10.40
CA GLU A 264 -7.62 -7.22 -11.32
C GLU A 264 -6.85 -7.65 -12.59
N THR A 265 -5.69 -7.07 -12.88
CA THR A 265 -4.78 -7.62 -13.92
C THR A 265 -4.14 -8.93 -13.51
N HIS A 266 -4.09 -9.22 -12.21
CA HIS A 266 -3.58 -10.48 -11.72
C HIS A 266 -4.61 -11.59 -11.94
N ARG A 267 -4.13 -12.83 -12.07
CA ARG A 267 -5.01 -14.00 -12.23
C ARG A 267 -5.96 -14.13 -11.02
N PRO A 268 -7.21 -14.60 -11.21
CA PRO A 268 -8.13 -14.85 -10.11
C PRO A 268 -7.46 -15.72 -9.03
N GLY A 269 -7.62 -15.33 -7.76
CA GLY A 269 -6.99 -16.03 -6.64
C GLY A 269 -5.46 -15.84 -6.51
N SER A 270 -4.82 -15.01 -7.34
CA SER A 270 -3.39 -14.68 -7.19
C SER A 270 -3.12 -14.02 -5.83
N LYS A 271 -2.02 -14.41 -5.19
CA LYS A 271 -1.55 -13.77 -3.94
C LYS A 271 -1.00 -12.37 -4.18
N PHE A 272 -0.51 -12.09 -5.40
CA PHE A 272 0.04 -10.77 -5.76
C PHE A 272 -1.04 -9.71 -5.93
N ALA A 273 -2.31 -10.10 -6.15
CA ALA A 273 -3.42 -9.15 -6.16
C ALA A 273 -3.68 -8.55 -4.77
N ILE A 274 -3.37 -9.29 -3.70
CA ILE A 274 -3.77 -8.95 -2.33
C ILE A 274 -3.21 -7.59 -1.87
N PRO A 275 -1.90 -7.29 -2.01
CA PRO A 275 -1.35 -5.97 -1.71
C PRO A 275 -2.10 -4.81 -2.36
N TYR A 276 -2.34 -4.90 -3.67
CA TYR A 276 -2.99 -3.86 -4.45
C TYR A 276 -4.46 -3.70 -4.07
N ARG A 277 -5.19 -4.80 -3.82
CA ARG A 277 -6.57 -4.72 -3.32
C ARG A 277 -6.62 -4.10 -1.93
N PHE A 278 -5.74 -4.51 -1.02
CA PHE A 278 -5.75 -4.02 0.35
C PHE A 278 -5.55 -2.49 0.39
N TRP A 279 -4.47 -1.99 -0.22
CA TRP A 279 -4.17 -0.57 -0.25
C TRP A 279 -5.14 0.22 -1.15
N GLY A 280 -5.56 -0.36 -2.27
CA GLY A 280 -6.56 0.25 -3.15
C GLY A 280 -7.90 0.47 -2.47
N VAL A 281 -8.40 -0.54 -1.72
CA VAL A 281 -9.61 -0.41 -0.91
C VAL A 281 -9.39 0.60 0.20
N ALA A 282 -8.27 0.55 0.94
CA ALA A 282 -8.02 1.46 2.05
C ALA A 282 -8.05 2.93 1.61
N LEU A 283 -7.38 3.26 0.50
CA LEU A 283 -7.36 4.61 -0.06
C LEU A 283 -8.74 5.01 -0.61
N LEU A 284 -9.33 4.19 -1.48
CA LEU A 284 -10.60 4.52 -2.13
C LEU A 284 -11.74 4.63 -1.09
N ALA A 285 -11.89 3.64 -0.22
CA ALA A 285 -12.91 3.65 0.82
C ALA A 285 -12.71 4.82 1.79
N GLY A 286 -11.46 5.09 2.19
CA GLY A 286 -11.12 6.23 3.05
C GLY A 286 -11.52 7.56 2.43
N THR A 287 -11.26 7.77 1.13
CA THR A 287 -11.61 9.01 0.42
C THR A 287 -13.10 9.20 0.16
N LEU A 288 -13.84 8.11 -0.05
CA LEU A 288 -15.27 8.19 -0.30
C LEU A 288 -16.08 8.57 0.94
N ILE A 289 -15.57 8.31 2.15
CA ILE A 289 -16.23 8.69 3.41
C ILE A 289 -16.48 10.20 3.50
N PRO A 290 -15.46 11.09 3.44
CA PRO A 290 -15.71 12.53 3.50
C PRO A 290 -16.50 13.03 2.28
N LEU A 291 -16.24 12.49 1.08
CA LEU A 291 -16.98 12.83 -0.13
C LEU A 291 -18.46 12.43 -0.10
N SER A 292 -18.87 11.59 0.85
CA SER A 292 -20.28 11.20 0.99
C SER A 292 -21.14 12.27 1.66
N TYR A 293 -20.58 13.35 2.21
CA TYR A 293 -21.30 14.43 2.91
C TYR A 293 -21.39 15.68 2.05
N SER A 294 -22.57 16.31 1.94
CA SER A 294 -22.73 17.59 1.23
C SER A 294 -21.94 18.73 1.90
N ASP A 295 -21.82 18.69 3.22
CA ASP A 295 -21.05 19.66 4.01
C ASP A 295 -19.56 19.67 3.66
N PHE A 296 -19.00 18.53 3.24
CA PHE A 296 -17.60 18.46 2.79
C PHE A 296 -17.39 19.37 1.58
N TYR A 297 -18.30 19.34 0.60
CA TYR A 297 -18.23 20.19 -0.58
C TYR A 297 -18.38 21.67 -0.20
N ARG A 298 -19.37 22.00 0.65
CA ARG A 298 -19.60 23.37 1.11
C ARG A 298 -18.40 23.96 1.85
N HIS A 299 -17.79 23.22 2.78
CA HIS A 299 -16.70 23.73 3.58
C HIS A 299 -15.34 23.57 2.89
N VAL A 300 -14.98 22.38 2.40
CA VAL A 300 -13.63 22.13 1.88
C VAL A 300 -13.44 22.67 0.46
N LEU A 301 -14.48 22.74 -0.39
CA LEU A 301 -14.33 23.37 -1.71
C LEU A 301 -14.48 24.89 -1.66
N ARG A 302 -15.34 25.43 -0.78
CA ARG A 302 -15.68 26.87 -0.80
C ARG A 302 -15.08 27.70 0.34
N SER A 303 -14.68 27.10 1.47
CA SER A 303 -13.96 27.83 2.54
C SER A 303 -12.44 27.79 2.40
N SER A 304 -11.91 26.97 1.48
CA SER A 304 -10.50 26.98 1.04
C SER A 304 -10.22 28.23 0.20
N TRP A 305 -10.31 29.39 0.83
CA TRP A 305 -9.97 30.69 0.27
C TRP A 305 -8.64 31.15 0.87
N PHE A 306 -7.53 30.80 0.21
CA PHE A 306 -6.27 31.53 0.33
C PHE A 306 -5.55 31.58 -1.03
N SER A 307 -5.53 32.78 -1.63
CA SER A 307 -4.50 33.26 -2.57
C SER A 307 -4.36 32.65 -3.98
N TYR A 308 -5.45 32.48 -4.74
CA TYR A 308 -5.35 32.11 -6.17
C TYR A 308 -6.13 33.04 -7.10
N ARG A 309 -5.94 34.36 -6.92
CA ARG A 309 -6.56 35.39 -7.76
C ARG A 309 -5.90 35.55 -9.14
N ASP A 310 -4.72 34.94 -9.38
CA ASP A 310 -3.90 35.25 -10.58
C ASP A 310 -3.42 34.06 -11.44
N GLN A 311 -3.73 32.79 -11.11
CA GLN A 311 -3.30 31.67 -11.96
C GLN A 311 -4.45 31.15 -12.83
N ALA A 312 -4.23 31.28 -14.15
CA ALA A 312 -5.14 30.99 -15.24
C ALA A 312 -5.81 29.60 -15.14
N MET A 313 -6.92 29.41 -15.88
CA MET A 313 -7.66 28.14 -16.07
C MET A 313 -6.79 26.89 -16.35
N MET A 314 -5.52 27.06 -16.70
CA MET A 314 -4.49 26.02 -16.77
C MET A 314 -4.24 25.28 -15.45
N GLY A 315 -4.29 25.95 -14.29
CA GLY A 315 -4.09 25.31 -12.97
C GLY A 315 -5.23 24.37 -12.58
N VAL A 316 -6.42 24.60 -13.13
CA VAL A 316 -7.65 23.86 -12.81
C VAL A 316 -7.83 22.60 -13.69
N LEU A 317 -7.36 22.65 -14.95
CA LEU A 317 -7.48 21.54 -15.92
C LEU A 317 -6.30 20.56 -15.88
N ALA A 318 -5.11 21.02 -15.48
CA ALA A 318 -3.90 20.18 -15.41
C ALA A 318 -4.07 18.92 -14.51
N PRO A 319 -4.75 18.98 -13.35
CA PRO A 319 -4.90 17.80 -12.49
C PRO A 319 -5.91 16.79 -13.05
N PHE A 320 -6.97 17.27 -13.71
CA PHE A 320 -7.91 16.41 -14.44
C PHE A 320 -7.20 15.68 -15.58
N ALA A 321 -6.38 16.38 -16.36
CA ALA A 321 -5.55 15.77 -17.39
C ALA A 321 -4.59 14.73 -16.79
N ALA A 322 -3.98 15.00 -15.64
CA ALA A 322 -3.13 14.05 -14.94
C ALA A 322 -3.90 12.79 -14.50
N ILE A 323 -5.08 12.95 -13.91
CA ILE A 323 -5.98 11.84 -13.54
C ILE A 323 -6.35 11.01 -14.78
N ALA A 324 -6.76 11.65 -15.87
CA ALA A 324 -7.13 10.97 -17.11
C ALA A 324 -5.94 10.20 -17.74
N VAL A 325 -4.75 10.81 -17.76
CA VAL A 325 -3.52 10.18 -18.24
C VAL A 325 -3.14 8.98 -17.38
N LEU A 326 -3.24 9.09 -16.05
CA LEU A 326 -2.97 7.97 -15.14
C LEU A 326 -3.93 6.80 -15.35
N ILE A 327 -5.23 7.08 -15.52
CA ILE A 327 -6.24 6.07 -15.84
C ILE A 327 -5.90 5.40 -17.17
N ALA A 328 -5.70 6.18 -18.23
CA ALA A 328 -5.38 5.66 -19.57
C ALA A 328 -4.09 4.81 -19.56
N THR A 329 -3.03 5.31 -18.93
CA THR A 329 -1.74 4.61 -18.83
C THR A 329 -1.89 3.30 -18.06
N THR A 330 -2.61 3.31 -16.93
CA THR A 330 -2.84 2.09 -16.14
C THR A 330 -3.63 1.06 -16.92
N LEU A 331 -4.64 1.46 -17.69
CA LEU A 331 -5.41 0.57 -18.56
C LEU A 331 -4.57 -0.02 -19.68
N LEU A 332 -3.72 0.78 -20.33
CA LEU A 332 -2.82 0.31 -21.39
C LEU A 332 -1.81 -0.71 -20.86
N ILE A 333 -1.17 -0.42 -19.71
CA ILE A 333 -0.24 -1.33 -19.05
C ILE A 333 -0.97 -2.62 -18.63
N SER A 334 -2.17 -2.49 -18.08
CA SER A 334 -3.01 -3.62 -17.68
C SER A 334 -3.34 -4.53 -18.85
N ALA A 335 -3.74 -3.95 -19.99
CA ALA A 335 -4.05 -4.68 -21.20
C ALA A 335 -2.81 -5.40 -21.75
N TRP A 336 -1.64 -4.74 -21.76
CA TRP A 336 -0.39 -5.34 -22.23
C TRP A 336 0.03 -6.56 -21.39
N PHE A 337 0.03 -6.45 -20.06
CA PHE A 337 0.38 -7.55 -19.17
C PHE A 337 -0.64 -8.70 -19.20
N TYR A 338 -1.92 -8.39 -19.39
CA TYR A 338 -2.95 -9.41 -19.55
C TYR A 338 -2.76 -10.16 -20.87
N HIS A 339 -2.47 -9.45 -21.96
CA HIS A 339 -2.17 -10.04 -23.27
C HIS A 339 -0.97 -10.99 -23.23
N ALA A 340 0.11 -10.60 -22.53
CA ALA A 340 1.32 -11.41 -22.42
C ALA A 340 1.12 -12.76 -21.68
N LYS A 341 0.09 -12.89 -20.84
CA LYS A 341 -0.14 -14.06 -19.98
C LYS A 341 -1.01 -15.15 -20.60
N GLU A 342 -1.84 -14.82 -21.57
CA GLU A 342 -2.82 -15.73 -22.18
C GLU A 342 -2.83 -15.60 -23.72
N PRO A 343 -1.77 -16.06 -24.42
CA PRO A 343 -1.70 -15.94 -25.88
C PRO A 343 -2.70 -16.84 -26.63
N ALA A 344 -3.21 -17.89 -25.96
CA ALA A 344 -4.05 -18.91 -26.59
C ALA A 344 -5.54 -18.52 -26.79
N ARG A 345 -6.02 -17.43 -26.18
CA ARG A 345 -7.42 -16.97 -26.29
C ARG A 345 -7.57 -15.89 -27.35
N SER A 346 -8.76 -15.80 -27.97
CA SER A 346 -9.04 -14.72 -28.92
C SER A 346 -8.88 -13.34 -28.24
N GLY A 347 -8.37 -12.33 -28.98
CA GLY A 347 -8.18 -10.99 -28.42
C GLY A 347 -9.47 -10.39 -27.85
N ARG A 348 -10.61 -10.67 -28.48
CA ARG A 348 -11.93 -10.20 -28.07
C ARG A 348 -12.39 -10.83 -26.75
N GLU A 349 -12.24 -12.14 -26.57
CA GLU A 349 -12.62 -12.82 -25.31
C GLU A 349 -11.82 -12.29 -24.13
N ARG A 350 -10.50 -12.12 -24.32
CA ARG A 350 -9.59 -11.58 -23.32
C ARG A 350 -9.98 -10.16 -22.91
N PHE A 351 -10.23 -9.30 -23.88
CA PHE A 351 -10.67 -7.93 -23.63
C PHE A 351 -12.00 -7.90 -22.86
N MET A 352 -12.99 -8.70 -23.29
CA MET A 352 -14.29 -8.77 -22.61
C MET A 352 -14.18 -9.33 -21.19
N GLU A 353 -13.30 -10.29 -20.94
CA GLU A 353 -13.04 -10.81 -19.59
C GLU A 353 -12.40 -9.74 -18.69
N LEU A 354 -11.36 -9.06 -19.19
CA LEU A 354 -10.69 -7.99 -18.47
C LEU A 354 -11.67 -6.86 -18.13
N LEU A 355 -12.49 -6.44 -19.09
CA LEU A 355 -13.52 -5.42 -18.89
C LEU A 355 -14.56 -5.87 -17.86
N LYS A 356 -15.04 -7.12 -17.91
CA LYS A 356 -15.95 -7.69 -16.91
C LYS A 356 -15.36 -7.75 -15.49
N ARG A 357 -14.03 -7.79 -15.36
CA ARG A 357 -13.34 -7.79 -14.06
C ARG A 357 -13.07 -6.37 -13.56
N GLN A 358 -12.69 -5.46 -14.46
CA GLN A 358 -12.24 -4.11 -14.14
C GLN A 358 -13.35 -3.04 -14.17
N TRP A 359 -14.55 -3.33 -14.65
CA TRP A 359 -15.59 -2.29 -14.82
C TRP A 359 -15.93 -1.52 -13.54
N VAL A 360 -15.95 -2.16 -12.35
CA VAL A 360 -16.17 -1.42 -11.09
C VAL A 360 -14.96 -0.56 -10.75
N PRO A 361 -13.71 -1.07 -10.63
CA PRO A 361 -12.53 -0.22 -10.44
C PRO A 361 -12.40 0.93 -11.45
N VAL A 362 -12.72 0.69 -12.72
CA VAL A 362 -12.71 1.73 -13.76
C VAL A 362 -13.83 2.74 -13.54
N GLY A 363 -15.04 2.27 -13.20
CA GLY A 363 -16.15 3.14 -12.84
C GLY A 363 -15.85 4.01 -11.61
N GLN A 364 -15.11 3.48 -10.64
CA GLN A 364 -14.63 4.24 -9.47
C GLN A 364 -13.63 5.32 -9.88
N ALA A 365 -12.64 4.98 -10.71
CA ALA A 365 -11.65 5.95 -11.21
C ALA A 365 -12.30 7.04 -12.07
N ALA A 366 -13.22 6.67 -12.95
CA ALA A 366 -14.00 7.61 -13.75
C ALA A 366 -14.91 8.47 -12.87
N GLY A 367 -15.56 7.88 -11.86
CA GLY A 367 -16.37 8.60 -10.88
C GLY A 367 -15.57 9.65 -10.11
N MET A 368 -14.34 9.32 -9.70
CA MET A 368 -13.43 10.29 -9.07
C MET A 368 -13.06 11.44 -10.01
N ALA A 369 -12.78 11.15 -11.29
CA ALA A 369 -12.50 12.17 -12.30
C ALA A 369 -13.72 13.08 -12.55
N VAL A 370 -14.92 12.50 -12.63
CA VAL A 370 -16.19 13.24 -12.79
C VAL A 370 -16.47 14.10 -11.57
N MET A 371 -16.28 13.57 -10.35
CA MET A 371 -16.47 14.35 -9.14
C MET A 371 -15.48 15.52 -9.05
N SER A 372 -14.21 15.28 -9.41
CA SER A 372 -13.19 16.33 -9.49
C SER A 372 -13.59 17.42 -10.49
N LEU A 373 -14.06 17.05 -11.67
CA LEU A 373 -14.52 18.00 -12.69
C LEU A 373 -15.77 18.77 -12.23
N GLY A 374 -16.74 18.11 -11.60
CA GLY A 374 -17.93 18.78 -11.08
C GLY A 374 -17.58 19.78 -9.96
N ALA A 375 -16.66 19.40 -9.06
CA ALA A 375 -16.14 20.29 -8.03
C ALA A 375 -15.42 21.52 -8.62
N VAL A 376 -14.67 21.34 -9.71
CA VAL A 376 -14.08 22.44 -10.48
C VAL A 376 -15.16 23.41 -10.99
N THR A 377 -16.25 22.89 -11.55
CA THR A 377 -17.32 23.75 -12.10
C THR A 377 -18.07 24.52 -11.02
N ALA A 378 -18.24 23.94 -9.83
CA ALA A 378 -18.77 24.63 -8.66
C ALA A 378 -17.81 25.74 -8.19
N ALA A 379 -16.52 25.44 -8.09
CA ALA A 379 -15.51 26.42 -7.71
C ALA A 379 -15.41 27.59 -8.70
N ALA A 380 -15.50 27.32 -10.02
CA ALA A 380 -15.54 28.36 -11.04
C ALA A 380 -16.81 29.23 -10.98
N SER A 381 -17.96 28.65 -10.61
CA SER A 381 -19.23 29.38 -10.47
C SER A 381 -19.20 30.42 -9.33
N ALA A 382 -18.48 30.12 -8.25
CA ALA A 382 -18.24 31.04 -7.14
C ALA A 382 -17.42 32.30 -7.53
N SER A 383 -16.69 32.28 -8.64
CA SER A 383 -15.89 33.42 -9.14
C SER A 383 -16.68 34.46 -9.96
N GLY A 384 -18.01 34.33 -10.03
CA GLY A 384 -18.92 35.29 -10.67
C GLY A 384 -19.49 34.85 -12.03
N ARG A 385 -19.09 33.69 -12.55
CA ARG A 385 -19.72 33.05 -13.72
C ARG A 385 -20.59 31.86 -13.28
N ARG A 386 -21.81 32.11 -12.84
CA ARG A 386 -22.74 31.02 -12.46
C ARG A 386 -23.09 30.18 -13.69
N VAL A 387 -22.66 28.92 -13.72
CA VAL A 387 -23.04 27.94 -14.76
C VAL A 387 -24.19 27.06 -14.28
N PHE A 388 -24.20 26.68 -13.00
CA PHE A 388 -25.24 25.86 -12.36
C PHE A 388 -25.58 26.38 -10.96
N ASP A 389 -26.69 25.90 -10.40
CA ASP A 389 -27.03 26.12 -8.99
C ASP A 389 -26.08 25.32 -8.09
N ASP A 390 -25.44 26.02 -7.17
CA ASP A 390 -24.37 25.55 -6.32
C ASP A 390 -24.82 24.39 -5.41
N ASP A 391 -26.06 24.41 -4.93
CA ASP A 391 -26.60 23.32 -4.13
C ASP A 391 -26.80 22.06 -4.98
N VAL A 392 -27.31 22.21 -6.21
CA VAL A 392 -27.54 21.07 -7.11
C VAL A 392 -26.25 20.33 -7.43
N VAL A 393 -25.14 21.04 -7.62
CA VAL A 393 -23.83 20.42 -7.87
C VAL A 393 -23.35 19.64 -6.64
N ASP A 394 -23.42 20.23 -5.44
CA ASP A 394 -22.98 19.58 -4.21
C ASP A 394 -23.78 18.31 -3.91
N TRP A 395 -25.11 18.35 -4.07
CA TRP A 395 -25.97 17.17 -3.95
C TRP A 395 -25.63 16.11 -5.00
N GLY A 396 -25.38 16.51 -6.25
CA GLY A 396 -24.99 15.60 -7.33
C GLY A 396 -23.67 14.87 -7.05
N LEU A 397 -22.66 15.60 -6.56
CA LEU A 397 -21.35 15.04 -6.18
C LEU A 397 -21.47 14.09 -4.99
N MET A 398 -22.24 14.48 -3.96
CA MET A 398 -22.53 13.65 -2.80
C MET A 398 -23.23 12.33 -3.19
N ILE A 399 -24.24 12.40 -4.08
CA ILE A 399 -24.94 11.21 -4.57
C ILE A 399 -23.97 10.30 -5.32
N LEU A 400 -23.13 10.85 -6.19
CA LEU A 400 -22.13 10.09 -6.94
C LEU A 400 -21.14 9.36 -6.01
N ALA A 401 -20.65 10.04 -4.96
CA ALA A 401 -19.79 9.43 -3.94
C ALA A 401 -20.50 8.28 -3.21
N ASN A 402 -21.76 8.44 -2.84
CA ASN A 402 -22.55 7.40 -2.18
C ASN A 402 -22.79 6.17 -3.07
N VAL A 403 -23.10 6.38 -4.36
CA VAL A 403 -23.19 5.30 -5.35
C VAL A 403 -21.84 4.59 -5.48
N ALA A 404 -20.74 5.34 -5.47
CA ALA A 404 -19.39 4.78 -5.48
C ALA A 404 -19.10 3.94 -4.21
N MET A 405 -19.53 4.36 -3.02
CA MET A 405 -19.39 3.57 -1.78
C MET A 405 -20.13 2.24 -1.85
N VAL A 406 -21.41 2.26 -2.24
CA VAL A 406 -22.25 1.06 -2.33
C VAL A 406 -21.70 0.10 -3.39
N SER A 407 -21.32 0.62 -4.57
CA SER A 407 -20.75 -0.23 -5.63
C SER A 407 -19.41 -0.85 -5.23
N LEU A 408 -18.56 -0.15 -4.48
CA LEU A 408 -17.33 -0.73 -3.91
C LEU A 408 -17.64 -1.86 -2.91
N ALA A 409 -18.61 -1.65 -2.01
CA ALA A 409 -19.02 -2.67 -1.04
C ALA A 409 -19.54 -3.93 -1.72
N LEU A 410 -20.45 -3.78 -2.70
CA LEU A 410 -21.00 -4.89 -3.47
C LEU A 410 -19.93 -5.61 -4.31
N TRP A 411 -18.98 -4.87 -4.87
CA TRP A 411 -17.86 -5.45 -5.59
C TRP A 411 -16.95 -6.29 -4.69
N LEU A 412 -16.67 -5.85 -3.46
CA LEU A 412 -15.90 -6.62 -2.48
C LEU A 412 -16.64 -7.89 -2.03
N MET A 413 -17.95 -7.79 -1.80
CA MET A 413 -18.79 -8.95 -1.54
C MET A 413 -18.71 -9.94 -2.71
N ARG A 414 -18.90 -9.47 -3.95
CA ARG A 414 -18.80 -10.30 -5.15
C ARG A 414 -17.43 -10.99 -5.25
N ILE A 415 -16.32 -10.28 -5.04
CA ILE A 415 -14.98 -10.87 -5.07
C ILE A 415 -14.85 -11.98 -4.01
N GLY A 416 -15.30 -11.72 -2.79
CA GLY A 416 -15.26 -12.72 -1.73
C GLY A 416 -16.09 -13.97 -2.05
N LEU A 417 -17.25 -13.79 -2.70
CA LEU A 417 -18.09 -14.89 -3.19
C LEU A 417 -17.46 -15.65 -4.37
N THR A 418 -16.77 -14.97 -5.30
CA THR A 418 -16.19 -15.59 -6.51
C THR A 418 -14.84 -16.25 -6.26
N GLU A 419 -14.02 -15.70 -5.35
CA GLU A 419 -12.70 -16.24 -5.01
C GLU A 419 -12.72 -17.22 -3.83
N ASP A 420 -13.90 -17.51 -3.26
CA ASP A 420 -14.09 -18.28 -2.03
C ASP A 420 -13.21 -17.77 -0.87
N ARG A 421 -13.19 -16.43 -0.70
CA ARG A 421 -12.40 -15.74 0.32
C ARG A 421 -13.33 -15.01 1.26
N GLY A 422 -13.35 -15.45 2.52
CA GLY A 422 -14.16 -14.79 3.56
C GLY A 422 -13.76 -13.34 3.83
N ARG A 423 -12.47 -12.99 3.76
CA ARG A 423 -11.99 -11.64 4.13
C ARG A 423 -12.56 -10.52 3.23
N PRO A 424 -12.42 -10.55 1.88
CA PRO A 424 -13.02 -9.52 1.02
C PRO A 424 -14.53 -9.39 1.22
N PHE A 425 -15.23 -10.52 1.40
CA PHE A 425 -16.65 -10.52 1.67
C PHE A 425 -17.00 -9.79 2.98
N THR A 426 -16.33 -10.14 4.08
CA THR A 426 -16.53 -9.49 5.37
C THR A 426 -16.20 -7.99 5.31
N ILE A 427 -15.12 -7.59 4.63
CA ILE A 427 -14.77 -6.17 4.45
C ILE A 427 -15.88 -5.44 3.67
N GLY A 428 -16.40 -6.05 2.59
CA GLY A 428 -17.53 -5.48 1.83
C GLY A 428 -18.77 -5.29 2.70
N VAL A 429 -19.11 -6.27 3.54
CA VAL A 429 -20.22 -6.18 4.50
C VAL A 429 -19.98 -5.07 5.53
N MET A 430 -18.81 -5.03 6.15
CA MET A 430 -18.47 -3.99 7.12
C MET A 430 -18.51 -2.60 6.51
N TYR A 431 -18.03 -2.43 5.27
CA TYR A 431 -18.04 -1.15 4.59
C TYR A 431 -19.45 -0.72 4.19
N PHE A 432 -20.32 -1.65 3.77
CA PHE A 432 -21.74 -1.37 3.54
C PHE A 432 -22.45 -0.93 4.83
N LEU A 433 -22.19 -1.60 5.95
CA LEU A 433 -22.75 -1.23 7.25
C LEU A 433 -22.25 0.14 7.71
N LEU A 434 -20.95 0.42 7.53
CA LEU A 434 -20.39 1.74 7.79
C LEU A 434 -21.12 2.80 6.96
N TRP A 435 -21.27 2.60 5.65
CA TRP A 435 -22.02 3.50 4.78
C TRP A 435 -23.45 3.74 5.28
N ALA A 436 -24.17 2.67 5.66
CA ALA A 436 -25.53 2.77 6.19
C ALA A 436 -25.57 3.60 7.50
N ILE A 437 -24.61 3.39 8.40
CA ILE A 437 -24.48 4.17 9.64
C ILE A 437 -24.18 5.65 9.33
N LEU A 438 -23.26 5.94 8.40
CA LEU A 438 -22.93 7.31 8.00
C LEU A 438 -24.16 8.02 7.40
N ARG A 439 -24.93 7.34 6.54
CA ARG A 439 -26.18 7.87 5.99
C ARG A 439 -27.25 8.07 7.06
N TYR A 440 -27.29 7.20 8.07
CA TYR A 440 -28.18 7.39 9.20
C TYR A 440 -27.85 8.67 9.97
N ILE A 441 -26.58 8.89 10.32
CA ILE A 441 -26.17 10.11 11.03
C ILE A 441 -26.52 11.34 10.18
N ASP A 442 -26.23 11.30 8.88
CA ASP A 442 -26.45 12.43 7.97
C ASP A 442 -27.94 12.76 7.75
N LEU A 443 -28.79 11.75 7.52
CA LEU A 443 -30.20 11.95 7.18
C LEU A 443 -31.14 12.05 8.40
N PHE A 444 -30.76 11.46 9.54
CA PHE A 444 -31.67 11.28 10.68
C PHE A 444 -31.22 11.98 11.96
N ALA A 445 -29.98 12.49 12.05
CA ALA A 445 -29.56 13.29 13.20
C ALA A 445 -30.39 14.58 13.36
N GLU A 446 -30.89 15.14 12.25
CA GLU A 446 -31.73 16.35 12.28
C GLU A 446 -33.22 16.10 12.04
N ALA A 447 -33.61 15.12 11.20
CA ALA A 447 -34.99 15.04 10.68
C ALA A 447 -35.87 13.86 11.16
N GLY A 448 -35.32 12.71 11.59
CA GLY A 448 -36.12 11.47 11.72
C GLY A 448 -36.09 10.73 13.07
N GLY A 449 -35.32 11.23 14.04
CA GLY A 449 -35.36 10.75 15.43
C GLY A 449 -35.10 9.24 15.63
N MET A 450 -35.43 8.74 16.82
CA MET A 450 -35.14 7.35 17.23
C MET A 450 -35.91 6.27 16.43
N LEU A 451 -37.04 6.63 15.80
CA LEU A 451 -37.88 5.70 15.02
C LEU A 451 -37.29 5.39 13.64
N GLY A 452 -36.72 6.39 12.95
CA GLY A 452 -35.96 6.17 11.71
C GLY A 452 -34.73 5.30 11.95
N ALA A 453 -34.08 5.48 13.10
CA ALA A 453 -32.96 4.65 13.55
C ALA A 453 -33.33 3.18 13.65
N ALA A 454 -34.43 2.88 14.37
CA ALA A 454 -34.90 1.51 14.58
C ALA A 454 -35.23 0.80 13.25
N LEU A 455 -35.88 1.49 12.31
CA LEU A 455 -36.20 0.93 10.99
C LEU A 455 -34.95 0.62 10.16
N MET A 456 -33.95 1.52 10.17
CA MET A 456 -32.71 1.32 9.41
C MET A 456 -31.90 0.13 9.97
N PHE A 457 -31.75 0.04 11.29
CA PHE A 457 -31.10 -1.11 11.93
C PHE A 457 -31.86 -2.42 11.67
N PHE A 458 -33.19 -2.38 11.64
CA PHE A 458 -34.02 -3.52 11.27
C PHE A 458 -33.76 -3.96 9.82
N LEU A 459 -33.74 -3.04 8.86
CA LEU A 459 -33.49 -3.34 7.45
C LEU A 459 -32.06 -3.87 7.22
N CYS A 460 -31.05 -3.29 7.86
CA CYS A 460 -29.68 -3.80 7.82
C CYS A 460 -29.58 -5.20 8.44
N GLY A 461 -30.22 -5.41 9.59
CA GLY A 461 -30.29 -6.72 10.23
C GLY A 461 -30.97 -7.77 9.34
N ALA A 462 -32.08 -7.42 8.70
CA ALA A 462 -32.79 -8.29 7.76
C ALA A 462 -31.94 -8.63 6.53
N ALA A 463 -31.24 -7.65 5.96
CA ALA A 463 -30.33 -7.87 4.84
C ALA A 463 -29.17 -8.82 5.21
N LEU A 464 -28.52 -8.61 6.37
CA LEU A 464 -27.48 -9.51 6.88
C LEU A 464 -28.00 -10.92 7.14
N ALA A 465 -29.19 -11.05 7.73
CA ALA A 465 -29.84 -12.33 7.97
C ALA A 465 -30.14 -13.05 6.65
N GLY A 466 -30.66 -12.35 5.64
CA GLY A 466 -30.91 -12.90 4.31
C GLY A 466 -29.64 -13.42 3.63
N VAL A 467 -28.56 -12.64 3.70
CA VAL A 467 -27.25 -13.03 3.17
C VAL A 467 -26.67 -14.24 3.92
N GLY A 468 -26.81 -14.27 5.26
CA GLY A 468 -26.39 -15.40 6.08
C GLY A 468 -27.15 -16.70 5.76
N LEU A 469 -28.47 -16.61 5.56
CA LEU A 469 -29.32 -17.74 5.17
C LEU A 469 -28.97 -18.25 3.77
N PHE A 470 -28.71 -17.36 2.82
CA PHE A 470 -28.26 -17.71 1.47
C PHE A 470 -26.93 -18.48 1.51
N TRP A 471 -25.97 -18.00 2.31
CA TRP A 471 -24.67 -18.66 2.49
C TRP A 471 -24.79 -20.06 3.09
N ARG A 472 -25.65 -20.22 4.11
CA ARG A 472 -25.92 -21.51 4.74
C ARG A 472 -26.50 -22.52 3.74
N LYS A 473 -27.47 -22.10 2.91
CA LYS A 473 -28.02 -22.97 1.84
C LYS A 473 -26.96 -23.39 0.83
N ARG A 474 -26.09 -22.47 0.40
CA ARG A 474 -25.06 -22.78 -0.61
C ARG A 474 -24.02 -23.78 -0.10
N LYS A 475 -23.64 -23.70 1.18
CA LYS A 475 -22.75 -24.70 1.82
C LYS A 475 -23.39 -26.08 1.92
N GLN A 476 -24.71 -26.17 2.11
CA GLN A 476 -25.41 -27.47 2.18
C GLN A 476 -25.47 -28.19 0.82
N VAL A 477 -25.56 -27.44 -0.29
CA VAL A 477 -25.60 -28.01 -1.65
C VAL A 477 -24.24 -28.53 -2.13
N GLN A 478 -23.12 -28.12 -1.52
CA GLN A 478 -21.77 -28.61 -1.86
C GLN A 478 -21.34 -29.85 -1.06
N HIS A 479 -22.16 -30.31 -0.11
CA HIS A 479 -21.92 -31.50 0.72
C HIS A 479 -22.84 -32.68 0.37
N VAL A 480 -23.53 -32.62 -0.77
CA VAL A 480 -24.24 -33.73 -1.42
C VAL A 480 -23.56 -33.97 -2.76
#